data_AF-A0A3C0PKJ0-F1
#
_entry.id   AF-A0A3C0PKJ0-F1
#
_cell.length_a   1.000
_cell.length_b   1.000
_cell.length_c   1.000
_cell.angle_alpha   90.00
_cell.angle_beta   90.00
_cell.angle_gamma   90.00
#
_symmetry.space_group_name_H-M   'P 1'
#
loop_
_entity.id
_entity.type
_entity.pdbx_description
1 polymer ?
#
loop_
_entity_poly.entity_id
_entity_poly.type
_entity_poly.pdbx_seq_one_letter_code
_entity_poly.pdbx_strand_id
1 'polypeptide(L)' 'LLYRETGSITFERMTLSSLGTWLIFLSFGMKCAFPLLHNWLQDSYPAATITGTVILSAFT' A
#
# COMPACT_ATOMS: atom_id res chain seq x y z
N LEU A 1 0.94 14.79 -5.55
CA LEU A 1 1.09 15.81 -4.50
C LEU A 1 2.56 16.02 -4.15
N LEU A 2 3.29 14.98 -3.75
CA LEU A 2 4.74 15.06 -3.48
C LEU A 2 5.56 15.69 -4.62
N TYR A 3 5.35 15.25 -5.88
CA TYR A 3 6.05 15.81 -7.05
C TYR A 3 5.78 17.31 -7.25
N ARG A 4 4.57 17.79 -6.92
CA ARG A 4 4.22 19.21 -7.05
C ARG A 4 4.92 20.07 -6.00
N GLU A 5 5.22 19.50 -4.83
CA GLU A 5 5.89 20.18 -3.72
C GLU A 5 7.41 20.20 -3.88
N THR A 6 8.00 19.09 -4.35
CA THR A 6 9.46 18.89 -4.40
C THR A 6 10.06 19.03 -5.80
N GLY A 7 9.25 18.94 -6.86
CA GLY A 7 9.72 18.87 -8.25
C GLY A 7 10.44 17.57 -8.61
N SER A 8 10.47 16.57 -7.70
CA SER A 8 11.22 15.33 -7.86
C SER A 8 10.36 14.10 -7.53
N ILE A 9 10.70 12.96 -8.14
CA ILE A 9 10.14 11.64 -7.84
C ILE A 9 11.18 10.68 -7.23
N THR A 10 12.39 11.18 -6.95
CA THR A 10 13.45 10.39 -6.34
C THR A 10 13.02 9.89 -4.97
N PHE A 11 13.27 8.61 -4.70
CA PHE A 11 12.94 8.00 -3.42
C PHE A 11 14.06 8.27 -2.41
N GLU A 12 13.93 9.36 -1.67
CA GLU A 12 14.85 9.75 -0.61
C GLU A 12 14.18 9.62 0.77
N ARG A 13 14.86 10.07 1.82
CA ARG A 13 14.31 10.07 3.17
C ARG A 13 13.06 10.96 3.22
N MET A 14 11.90 10.33 3.38
CA MET A 14 10.62 11.02 3.56
C MET A 14 10.26 11.09 5.05
N THR A 15 9.65 12.21 5.45
CA THR A 15 9.05 12.39 6.78
C THR A 15 7.54 12.59 6.62
N LEU A 16 6.74 12.25 7.63
CA LEU A 16 5.27 12.39 7.63
C LEU A 16 4.82 13.85 7.84
N SER A 17 5.41 14.77 7.08
CA SER A 17 5.22 16.21 7.19
C SER A 17 4.27 16.80 6.14
N SER A 18 4.01 16.09 5.03
CA SER A 18 3.12 16.55 3.98
C SER A 18 2.04 15.52 3.63
N LEU A 19 0.94 16.00 3.03
CA LEU A 19 -0.13 15.13 2.58
C LEU A 19 0.38 14.10 1.55
N GLY A 20 1.37 14.47 0.73
CA GLY A 20 2.00 13.57 -0.24
C GLY A 20 2.69 12.37 0.43
N THR A 21 3.48 12.61 1.48
CA THR A 21 4.18 11.52 2.20
C THR A 21 3.22 10.68 3.04
N TRP A 22 2.17 11.30 3.59
CA TRP A 22 1.09 10.56 4.27
C TRP A 22 0.35 9.61 3.34
N LEU A 23 0.00 10.04 2.12
CA LEU A 23 -0.67 9.18 1.14
C LEU A 23 0.22 8.03 0.67
N ILE A 24 1.53 8.26 0.53
CA ILE A 24 2.50 7.20 0.22
C ILE A 24 2.56 6.18 1.36
N PHE A 25 2.64 6.64 2.61
CA PHE A 25 2.62 5.76 3.78
C PHE A 25 1.33 4.93 3.86
N LEU A 26 0.17 5.56 3.64
CA LEU A 26 -1.12 4.87 3.65
C LEU A 26 -1.25 3.86 2.50
N SER A 27 -0.65 4.16 1.34
CA SER A 27 -0.57 3.22 0.21
C SER A 27 0.19 1.95 0.58
N PHE A 28 1.29 2.06 1.33
CA PHE A 28 1.99 0.90 1.88
C PHE A 28 1.13 0.15 2.90
N GLY A 29 0.45 0.86 3.80
CA GLY A 29 -0.46 0.24 4.77
C GLY A 29 -1.61 -0.54 4.11
N MET A 30 -2.18 -0.03 3.01
CA MET A 30 -3.20 -0.75 2.23
C MET A 30 -2.62 -2.02 1.60
N LYS A 31 -1.41 -1.94 1.01
CA LYS A 31 -0.72 -3.09 0.46
C LYS A 31 -0.46 -4.15 1.52
N CYS A 32 0.06 -3.78 2.69
CA CYS A 32 0.30 -4.72 3.79
C CYS A 32 -0.97 -5.15 4.55
N ALA A 33 -2.16 -4.83 4.06
CA ALA A 33 -3.44 -5.13 4.71
C ALA A 33 -3.47 -4.76 6.21
N PHE A 34 -3.02 -3.55 6.55
CA PHE A 34 -3.02 -3.05 7.93
C PHE A 34 -4.43 -3.10 8.55
N PRO A 35 -4.53 -3.18 9.89
CA PRO A 35 -5.80 -3.01 10.58
C PRO A 35 -6.55 -1.78 10.06
N LEU A 36 -7.86 -1.91 9.82
CA LEU A 36 -8.74 -0.93 9.17
C LEU A 36 -8.62 -0.77 7.64
N LEU A 37 -7.58 -1.32 6.99
CA LEU A 37 -7.38 -1.28 5.52
C LEU A 37 -7.30 -2.68 4.87
N HIS A 38 -7.77 -3.72 5.56
CA HIS A 38 -7.61 -5.13 5.16
C HIS A 38 -8.81 -5.73 4.43
N ASN A 39 -9.90 -4.99 4.24
CA ASN A 39 -11.17 -5.54 3.72
C ASN A 39 -11.01 -6.16 2.31
N TRP A 40 -10.12 -5.62 1.48
CA TRP A 40 -9.84 -6.17 0.15
C TRP A 40 -9.26 -7.59 0.21
N LEU A 41 -8.48 -7.90 1.25
CA LEU A 41 -7.85 -9.20 1.45
C LEU A 41 -8.90 -10.26 1.78
N GLN A 42 -9.85 -9.92 2.66
CA GLN A 42 -10.96 -10.79 3.05
C GLN A 42 -11.89 -11.13 1.89
N ASP A 43 -12.07 -10.20 0.95
CA ASP A 43 -12.88 -10.41 -0.25
C ASP A 43 -12.12 -11.19 -1.34
N SER A 44 -10.82 -10.91 -1.50
CA SER A 44 -10.00 -11.53 -2.55
C SER A 44 -9.65 -12.99 -2.25
N TYR A 45 -9.43 -13.37 -0.99
CA TYR A 45 -9.01 -14.73 -0.62
C TYR A 45 -10.05 -15.81 -0.94
N PRO A 46 -11.36 -15.61 -0.66
CA PRO A 46 -12.42 -16.54 -1.04
C PRO A 46 -12.67 -16.61 -2.56
N ALA A 47 -12.42 -15.52 -3.29
CA ALA A 47 -12.62 -15.44 -4.73
C ALA A 47 -11.42 -16.02 -5.52
N ALA A 48 -10.24 -16.11 -4.91
CA ALA A 48 -9.05 -16.65 -5.53
C ALA A 48 -9.01 -18.20 -5.49
N THR A 49 -8.31 -18.80 -6.45
CA THR A 49 -7.98 -20.23 -6.37
C THR A 49 -7.00 -20.47 -5.22
N ILE A 50 -6.90 -21.72 -4.74
CA ILE A 50 -5.99 -22.09 -3.64
C ILE A 50 -4.55 -21.64 -3.94
N THR A 51 -4.06 -21.87 -5.17
CA THR A 51 -2.74 -21.38 -5.61
C THR A 51 -2.67 -19.85 -5.64
N GLY A 52 -3.74 -19.19 -6.10
CA GLY A 52 -3.84 -17.73 -6.13
C GLY A 52 -3.72 -17.12 -4.74
N THR A 53 -4.37 -17.70 -3.73
CA THR A 53 -4.29 -17.25 -2.34
C THR A 53 -2.89 -17.43 -1.75
N VAL A 54 -2.18 -18.51 -2.09
CA VAL A 54 -0.78 -18.74 -1.65
C VAL A 54 0.18 -17.73 -2.26
N ILE A 55 0.01 -17.40 -3.55
CA ILE A 55 0.82 -16.36 -4.19
C ILE A 55 0.48 -14.99 -3.59
N LEU A 56 -0.81 -14.68 -3.43
CA LEU A 56 -1.25 -13.42 -2.85
C LEU A 56 -0.69 -13.23 -1.43
N SER A 57 -0.65 -14.27 -0.60
CA SER A 57 -0.10 -14.16 0.76
C SER A 57 1.42 -13.94 0.80
N ALA A 58 2.16 -14.45 -0.19
CA ALA A 58 3.62 -14.33 -0.24
C ALA A 58 4.11 -13.01 -0.87
N PHE A 59 3.31 -12.38 -1.74
CA PHE A 59 3.72 -11.21 -2.54
C PHE A 59 2.91 -9.93 -2.25
N THR A 60 2.13 -9.93 -1.17
CA THR A 60 1.42 -8.75 -0.64
C THR A 60 2.30 -7.98 0.34
#